data_AF-A0A183PKZ6-F1
#
_entry.id   AF-A0A183PKZ6-F1
#
_cell.length_a   1.000
_cell.length_b   1.000
_cell.length_c   1.000
_cell.angle_alpha   90.00
_cell.angle_beta   90.00
_cell.angle_gamma   90.00
#
_symmetry.space_group_name_H-M   'P 1'
#
loop_
_entity.id
_entity.type
_entity.pdbx_description
1 polymer ?
#
loop_
_entity_poly.entity_id
_entity_poly.type
_entity_poly.pdbx_seq_one_letter_code
_entity_poly.pdbx_strand_id
1 'polypeptide(L)'
;MTASLPKIEIVKFGGNPLKFWTFMKGFKANIADRVNDDTRRVMYLIHHCEGIVENAIEHCVLLPEEEGYTKAISILHKQFGRPRDIVEAFLTELLDGSSLSRL
;
A
#
# COMPACT_ATOMS: atom_id res chain seq x y z
N MET A 1 -26.69 -7.84 -20.14
CA MET A 1 -26.46 -7.83 -18.69
C MET A 1 -24.97 -7.73 -18.47
N THR A 2 -24.44 -6.56 -18.08
CA THR A 2 -23.00 -6.44 -17.77
C THR A 2 -22.79 -6.93 -16.34
N ALA A 3 -22.27 -8.15 -16.20
CA ALA A 3 -21.84 -8.65 -14.90
C ALA A 3 -20.74 -7.73 -14.37
N SER A 4 -21.03 -7.00 -13.29
CA SER A 4 -20.03 -6.24 -12.56
C SER A 4 -19.20 -7.21 -11.73
N LEU A 5 -17.88 -7.15 -11.86
CA LEU A 5 -16.97 -7.91 -11.01
C LEU A 5 -17.21 -7.54 -9.52
N PRO A 6 -17.02 -8.48 -8.58
CA PRO A 6 -17.06 -8.18 -7.16
C PRO A 6 -16.11 -7.03 -6.81
N LYS A 7 -16.54 -6.15 -5.91
CA LYS A 7 -15.68 -5.07 -5.41
C LYS A 7 -14.51 -5.72 -4.65
N ILE A 8 -13.29 -5.49 -5.09
CA ILE A 8 -12.10 -5.94 -4.37
C ILE A 8 -11.93 -5.02 -3.17
N GLU A 9 -11.97 -5.58 -1.96
CA GLU A 9 -11.62 -4.83 -0.76
C GLU A 9 -10.11 -4.66 -0.68
N ILE A 10 -9.68 -3.40 -0.54
CA ILE A 10 -8.28 -3.09 -0.25
C ILE A 10 -8.06 -3.31 1.24
N VAL A 11 -7.28 -4.35 1.54
CA VAL A 11 -6.78 -4.61 2.90
C VAL A 11 -5.96 -3.42 3.42
N LYS A 12 -6.08 -3.14 4.72
CA LYS A 12 -5.27 -2.15 5.42
C LYS A 12 -3.79 -2.55 5.36
N PHE A 13 -2.90 -1.56 5.32
CA PHE A 13 -1.47 -1.77 5.26
C PHE A 13 -0.75 -1.14 6.44
N GLY A 14 -0.33 -2.00 7.38
CA GLY A 14 0.43 -1.62 8.58
C GLY A 14 1.95 -1.78 8.46
N GLY A 15 2.49 -1.93 7.25
CA GLY A 15 3.94 -1.90 7.02
C GLY A 15 4.61 -3.27 6.85
N ASN A 16 3.84 -4.37 6.82
CA ASN A 16 4.39 -5.71 6.54
C ASN A 16 5.01 -5.77 5.13
N PRO A 17 6.34 -5.95 4.98
CA PRO A 17 7.01 -5.95 3.67
C PRO A 17 6.43 -6.97 2.67
N LEU A 18 5.98 -8.13 3.15
CA LEU A 18 5.37 -9.20 2.34
C LEU A 18 4.06 -8.76 1.68
N LYS A 19 3.38 -7.77 2.25
CA LYS A 19 2.09 -7.24 1.75
C LYS A 19 2.24 -5.97 0.92
N PHE A 20 3.42 -5.36 0.89
CA PHE A 20 3.65 -4.05 0.27
C PHE A 20 3.15 -3.99 -1.18
N TRP A 21 3.61 -4.90 -2.06
CA TRP A 21 3.23 -4.85 -3.48
C TRP A 21 1.77 -5.19 -3.73
N THR A 22 1.18 -6.09 -2.93
CA THR A 22 -0.24 -6.40 -3.00
C THR A 22 -1.07 -5.17 -2.65
N PHE A 23 -0.69 -4.46 -1.59
CA PHE A 23 -1.32 -3.20 -1.21
C PHE A 23 -1.18 -2.13 -2.32
N MET A 24 0.04 -1.86 -2.79
CA MET A 24 0.27 -0.82 -3.82
C MET A 24 -0.50 -1.09 -5.12
N LYS A 25 -0.52 -2.34 -5.58
CA LYS A 25 -1.28 -2.72 -6.79
C LYS A 25 -2.79 -2.64 -6.55
N GLY A 26 -3.25 -3.12 -5.39
CA GLY A 26 -4.66 -3.07 -5.00
C GLY A 26 -5.17 -1.63 -4.90
N PHE A 27 -4.41 -0.76 -4.23
CA PHE A 27 -4.72 0.66 -4.10
C PHE A 27 -4.79 1.36 -5.46
N LYS A 28 -3.79 1.12 -6.32
CA LYS A 28 -3.76 1.71 -7.66
C LYS A 28 -5.00 1.35 -8.49
N ALA A 29 -5.28 0.05 -8.63
CA ALA A 29 -6.33 -0.45 -9.51
C ALA A 29 -7.76 -0.13 -9.03
N ASN A 30 -7.96 -0.01 -7.71
CA ASN A 30 -9.29 0.18 -7.14
C ASN A 30 -9.58 1.62 -6.72
N ILE A 31 -8.56 2.45 -6.51
CA ILE A 31 -8.72 3.84 -6.06
C ILE A 31 -7.98 4.81 -6.97
N ALA A 32 -6.64 4.72 -7.06
CA ALA A 32 -5.86 5.77 -7.71
C ALA A 32 -6.25 5.97 -9.19
N ASP A 33 -6.48 4.88 -9.92
CA ASP A 33 -6.87 4.93 -11.33
C ASP A 33 -8.32 5.38 -11.56
N ARG A 34 -9.14 5.51 -10.49
CA ARG A 34 -10.57 5.84 -10.56
C ARG A 34 -10.93 7.19 -9.93
N VAL A 35 -10.02 7.78 -9.15
CA VAL A 35 -10.18 9.08 -8.51
C VAL A 35 -9.28 10.06 -9.23
N ASN A 36 -9.82 11.19 -9.72
CA ASN A 36 -9.04 12.18 -10.48
C ASN A 36 -8.45 13.30 -9.61
N ASP A 37 -8.86 13.37 -8.34
CA ASP A 37 -8.47 14.40 -7.39
C ASP A 37 -7.37 13.85 -6.46
N ASP A 38 -6.21 14.50 -6.45
CA ASP A 38 -5.04 14.02 -5.72
C ASP A 38 -5.21 14.15 -4.20
N THR A 39 -5.93 15.16 -3.72
CA THR A 39 -6.27 15.29 -2.29
C THR A 39 -7.09 14.10 -1.80
N ARG A 40 -8.09 13.67 -2.58
CA ARG A 40 -8.91 12.50 -2.28
C ARG A 40 -8.09 11.22 -2.39
N ARG A 41 -7.19 11.10 -3.37
CA ARG A 41 -6.25 9.96 -3.43
C ARG A 41 -5.40 9.86 -2.17
N VAL A 42 -4.86 10.98 -1.66
CA VAL A 42 -4.10 11.02 -0.40
C VAL A 42 -4.97 10.59 0.78
N MET A 43 -6.18 11.15 0.93
CA MET A 43 -7.09 10.80 2.02
C MET A 43 -7.44 9.31 2.02
N TYR A 44 -7.73 8.73 0.85
CA TYR A 44 -7.95 7.29 0.73
C TYR A 44 -6.69 6.50 1.05
N LEU A 45 -5.52 6.95 0.62
CA LEU A 45 -4.26 6.27 0.90
C LEU A 45 -4.00 6.22 2.41
N ILE A 46 -4.13 7.35 3.10
CA ILE A 46 -4.03 7.46 4.56
C ILE A 46 -5.06 6.53 5.21
N HIS A 47 -6.33 6.59 4.78
CA HIS A 47 -7.37 5.73 5.31
C HIS A 47 -7.02 4.25 5.17
N HIS A 48 -6.35 3.82 4.10
CA HIS A 48 -5.98 2.42 3.91
C HIS A 48 -4.61 2.02 4.52
N CYS A 49 -3.91 2.97 5.12
CA CYS A 49 -2.74 2.70 5.96
C CYS A 49 -3.15 2.60 7.44
N GLU A 50 -2.26 2.05 8.27
CA GLU A 50 -2.47 1.99 9.71
C GLU A 50 -1.13 2.11 10.46
N GLY A 51 -1.22 2.59 11.70
CA GLY A 51 -0.08 2.66 12.61
C GLY A 51 1.09 3.47 12.06
N ILE A 52 2.28 2.86 12.04
CA ILE A 52 3.51 3.57 11.62
C ILE A 52 3.45 4.05 10.16
N VAL A 53 2.68 3.38 9.31
CA VAL A 53 2.57 3.75 7.89
C VAL A 53 1.68 4.97 7.73
N GLU A 54 0.55 5.00 8.43
CA GLU A 54 -0.37 6.15 8.46
C GLU A 54 0.34 7.41 8.95
N ASN A 55 1.00 7.31 10.11
CA ASN A 55 1.77 8.42 10.70
C ASN A 55 2.86 8.96 9.75
N ALA A 56 3.47 8.08 8.94
CA ALA A 56 4.51 8.48 8.01
C ALA A 56 3.98 9.34 6.85
N ILE A 57 2.69 9.25 6.51
CA ILE A 57 2.11 9.92 5.33
C ILE A 57 0.96 10.88 5.65
N GLU A 58 0.41 10.89 6.87
CA GLU A 58 -0.77 11.69 7.22
C GLU A 58 -0.61 13.18 6.89
N HIS A 59 0.59 13.73 7.12
CA HIS A 59 0.91 15.13 6.88
C HIS A 59 0.88 15.50 5.38
N CYS A 60 0.91 14.52 4.47
CA CYS A 60 0.88 14.77 3.03
C CYS A 60 -0.45 15.38 2.58
N VAL A 61 -1.53 15.26 3.36
CA VAL A 61 -2.83 15.89 3.04
C VAL A 61 -2.79 17.41 3.17
N LEU A 62 -1.79 17.96 3.86
CA LEU A 62 -1.60 19.39 4.07
C LEU A 62 -0.77 20.06 2.96
N LEU A 63 -0.19 19.27 2.06
CA LEU A 63 0.62 19.74 0.95
C LEU A 63 -0.28 20.26 -0.20
N PRO A 64 0.28 21.06 -1.13
CA PRO A 64 -0.44 21.45 -2.35
C PRO A 64 -1.04 20.24 -3.08
N GLU A 65 -2.18 20.45 -3.75
CA GLU A 65 -2.99 19.39 -4.35
C GLU A 65 -2.17 18.44 -5.24
N GLU A 66 -1.28 18.97 -6.06
CA GLU A 66 -0.45 18.20 -7.01
C GLU A 66 0.80 17.54 -6.36
N GLU A 67 1.09 17.86 -5.10
CA GLU A 67 2.30 17.38 -4.41
C GLU A 67 2.00 16.28 -3.39
N GLY A 68 0.87 16.37 -2.69
CA GLY A 68 0.54 15.50 -1.57
C GLY A 68 0.57 14.02 -1.93
N TYR A 69 -0.07 13.64 -3.04
CA TYR A 69 -0.15 12.25 -3.47
C TYR A 69 1.22 11.69 -3.86
N THR A 70 1.94 12.43 -4.70
CA THR A 70 3.29 12.07 -5.14
C THR A 70 4.25 11.91 -3.97
N LYS A 71 4.18 12.81 -2.97
CA LYS A 71 4.99 12.73 -1.76
C LYS A 71 4.66 11.49 -0.92
N ALA A 72 3.38 11.22 -0.68
CA ALA A 72 2.93 10.06 0.09
C ALA A 72 3.41 8.74 -0.55
N ILE A 73 3.25 8.60 -1.87
CA ILE A 73 3.74 7.42 -2.62
C ILE A 73 5.28 7.29 -2.52
N SER A 74 6.01 8.41 -2.61
CA SER A 74 7.47 8.40 -2.45
C SER A 74 7.90 7.92 -1.07
N ILE A 75 7.22 8.36 -0.01
CA ILE A 75 7.47 7.93 1.37
C ILE A 75 7.21 6.43 1.51
N LEU A 76 6.07 5.94 1.01
CA LEU A 76 5.73 4.52 1.07
C LEU A 76 6.81 3.64 0.43
N HIS A 77 7.25 3.97 -0.79
CA HIS A 77 8.30 3.23 -1.46
C HIS A 77 9.65 3.29 -0.74
N LYS A 78 10.04 4.46 -0.23
CA LYS A 78 11.35 4.64 0.41
C LYS A 78 11.44 3.97 1.78
N GLN A 79 10.36 3.99 2.56
CA GLN A 79 10.38 3.51 3.94
C GLN A 79 9.87 2.07 4.07
N PHE A 80 8.87 1.67 3.29
CA PHE A 80 8.19 0.38 3.44
C PHE A 80 8.29 -0.51 2.19
N GLY A 81 8.77 0.05 1.07
CA GLY A 81 8.87 -0.63 -0.23
C GLY A 81 10.29 -0.98 -0.66
N ARG A 82 11.24 -1.01 0.27
CA ARG A 82 12.66 -1.26 -0.04
C ARG A 82 12.82 -2.70 -0.55
N PRO A 83 13.41 -2.94 -1.73
CA PRO A 83 13.55 -4.29 -2.27
C PRO A 83 14.30 -5.25 -1.35
N ARG A 84 15.31 -4.76 -0.61
CA ARG A 84 16.08 -5.57 0.34
C ARG A 84 15.20 -6.12 1.45
N ASP A 85 14.46 -5.27 2.15
CA ASP A 85 13.57 -5.66 3.26
C ASP A 85 12.48 -6.63 2.81
N ILE A 86 11.94 -6.42 1.60
CA ILE A 86 10.91 -7.32 1.04
C ILE A 86 11.52 -8.70 0.78
N VAL A 87 12.69 -8.77 0.13
CA VAL A 87 13.38 -10.04 -0.15
C VAL A 87 13.77 -10.74 1.15
N GLU A 88 14.31 -10.01 2.11
CA GLU A 88 14.68 -10.55 3.42
C GLU A 88 13.45 -11.14 4.14
N ALA A 89 12.33 -10.43 4.18
CA ALA A 89 11.10 -10.93 4.78
C ALA A 89 10.61 -12.23 4.10
N PHE A 90 10.68 -12.32 2.77
CA PHE A 90 10.32 -13.56 2.04
C PHE A 90 11.27 -14.71 2.36
N LEU A 91 12.58 -14.44 2.43
CA LEU A 91 13.57 -15.47 2.78
C LEU A 91 13.34 -15.97 4.22
N THR A 92 13.10 -15.07 5.17
CA THR A 92 12.75 -15.44 6.55
C THR A 92 11.49 -16.30 6.59
N GLU A 93 10.41 -15.92 5.91
CA GLU A 93 9.17 -16.72 5.86
C GLU A 93 9.36 -18.11 5.25
N LEU A 94 10.27 -18.26 4.28
CA LEU A 94 10.61 -19.55 3.68
C LEU A 94 11.47 -20.41 4.62
N LEU A 95 12.43 -19.81 5.32
CA LEU A 95 13.39 -20.50 6.18
C LEU A 95 12.80 -20.87 7.55
N ASP A 96 11.87 -20.08 8.07
CA ASP A 96 11.21 -20.32 9.37
C ASP A 96 10.22 -21.50 9.36
N GLY A 97 10.13 -22.24 8.25
CA GLY A 97 9.46 -23.55 8.19
C GLY A 97 7.93 -23.52 8.18
N SER A 98 7.29 -22.36 8.35
CA SER A 98 5.83 -22.21 8.23
C SER A 98 5.31 -22.46 6.81
N SER A 99 6.17 -22.35 5.80
CA SER A 99 5.82 -22.60 4.38
C SER A 99 6.25 -23.98 3.86
N LEU A 100 7.26 -24.63 4.47
CA LEU A 100 7.72 -25.97 4.07
C LEU A 100 6.77 -27.10 4.53
N SER A 101 5.84 -26.82 5.44
CA SER A 101 4.80 -27.76 5.87
C SER A 101 3.54 -27.75 4.99
N ARG A 102 3.52 -26.94 3.93
CA ARG A 102 2.37 -26.76 3.01
C ARG A 102 2.66 -27.04 1.53
N LEU A 103 3.88 -27.51 1.23
CA LEU A 103 4.24 -28.13 -0.06
C LEU A 103 4.23 -29.66 0.11
#